data_AF-A0A6M5ITB0-F1
#
_entry.id   AF-A0A6M5ITB0-F1
#
_cell.length_a   1.000
_cell.length_b   1.000
_cell.length_c   1.000
_cell.angle_alpha   90.00
_cell.angle_beta   90.00
_cell.angle_gamma   90.00
#
_symmetry.space_group_name_H-M   'P 1'
#
loop_
_entity.id
_entity.type
_entity.pdbx_description
1 polymer ?
#
loop_
_entity_poly.entity_id
_entity_poly.type
_entity_poly.pdbx_seq_one_letter_code
_entity_poly.pdbx_strand_id
1 'polypeptide(L)'
;MIDASLYLVLAVGGGLAAIVLLVTAWVAARIARRLPPSPVVEFGPPPGELIDHAIAARADRRVLAAGVIDLAVRGRVRVLSSRDSSGPVAIQRVPAAPFSEWESSLFAALVGPDTTGGQRRRRQRALTRLGVSDDNRDVAFLTGPASFPVARARALALLVEERRQLLGRRGLTKGRPVGIHLVLLALAFLAALGVGVVLGLVALVDGLWPITVLVPVVLAALIWVIAVTPPPIQRFTATGNELRQQLSGLRDYLKFAERDRLRMLQGPDTALRDYADRLVLTEKLLPYANVLGEERAWRRELAQLADLQSSDGLIALGTTVDALVTIMDAISTIAALARAAGSVIGAMLRLFD
;
A
#
# COMPACT_ATOMS: atom_id res chain seq x y z
N MET A 1 -8.42 -31.11 -38.69
CA MET A 1 -8.08 -31.43 -37.29
C MET A 1 -6.71 -30.83 -37.03
N ILE A 2 -6.60 -29.86 -36.13
CA ILE A 2 -5.30 -29.45 -35.64
C ILE A 2 -4.80 -30.59 -34.74
N ASP A 3 -3.56 -31.06 -34.94
CA ASP A 3 -3.03 -32.16 -34.15
C ASP A 3 -2.89 -31.77 -32.68
N ALA A 4 -3.19 -32.70 -31.77
CA ALA A 4 -3.04 -32.53 -30.32
C ALA A 4 -1.63 -32.06 -29.90
N SER A 5 -0.61 -32.40 -30.70
CA SER A 5 0.76 -31.95 -30.54
C SER A 5 0.94 -30.44 -30.79
N LEU A 6 0.24 -29.86 -31.78
CA LEU A 6 0.31 -28.42 -32.06
C LEU A 6 -0.35 -27.61 -30.94
N TYR A 7 -1.46 -28.11 -30.38
CA TYR A 7 -2.09 -27.49 -29.20
C TYR A 7 -1.16 -27.49 -27.99
N LEU A 8 -0.48 -28.61 -27.74
CA LEU A 8 0.47 -28.72 -26.63
C LEU A 8 1.63 -27.74 -26.81
N VAL A 9 2.18 -27.63 -28.03
CA VAL A 9 3.29 -26.69 -28.33
C VAL A 9 2.84 -25.23 -28.16
N LEU A 10 1.66 -24.85 -28.65
CA LEU A 10 1.14 -23.49 -28.51
C LEU A 10 0.80 -23.15 -27.06
N ALA A 11 0.20 -24.07 -26.32
CA ALA A 11 -0.12 -23.89 -24.90
C ALA A 11 1.16 -23.77 -24.04
N VAL A 12 2.14 -24.65 -24.27
CA VAL A 12 3.42 -24.62 -23.55
C VAL A 12 4.24 -23.37 -23.92
N GLY A 13 4.28 -23.00 -25.20
CA GLY A 13 4.95 -21.79 -25.66
C GLY A 13 4.33 -20.51 -25.09
N GLY A 14 3.00 -20.42 -25.10
CA GLY A 14 2.27 -19.31 -24.48
C GLY A 14 2.47 -19.25 -22.96
N GLY A 15 2.46 -20.39 -22.29
CA GLY A 15 2.75 -20.50 -20.86
C GLY A 15 4.17 -20.03 -20.50
N LEU A 16 5.18 -20.48 -21.24
CA LEU A 16 6.57 -20.07 -21.04
C LEU A 16 6.76 -18.56 -21.29
N ALA A 17 6.18 -18.01 -22.35
CA ALA A 17 6.24 -16.58 -22.62
C ALA A 17 5.59 -15.76 -21.49
N ALA A 18 4.44 -16.21 -20.97
CA ALA A 18 3.80 -15.60 -19.82
C ALA A 18 4.69 -15.66 -18.56
N ILE A 19 5.35 -16.78 -18.30
CA ILE A 19 6.29 -16.94 -17.17
C ILE A 19 7.49 -16.00 -17.30
N VAL A 20 8.07 -15.85 -18.49
CA VAL A 20 9.20 -14.93 -18.70
C VAL A 20 8.77 -13.48 -18.47
N LEU A 21 7.60 -13.08 -18.96
CA LEU A 21 7.02 -11.75 -18.71
C LEU A 21 6.73 -11.54 -17.21
N LEU A 22 6.23 -12.57 -16.53
CA LEU A 22 6.00 -12.59 -15.09
C LEU A 22 7.29 -12.33 -14.31
N VAL A 23 8.35 -13.10 -14.61
CA VAL A 23 9.63 -13.00 -13.92
C VAL A 23 10.29 -11.65 -14.20
N THR A 24 10.29 -11.18 -15.44
CA THR A 24 10.87 -9.88 -15.80
C THR A 24 10.12 -8.73 -15.14
N ALA A 25 8.78 -8.75 -15.13
CA ALA A 25 7.96 -7.78 -14.42
C ALA A 25 8.25 -7.81 -12.91
N TRP A 26 8.35 -9.00 -12.30
CA TRP A 26 8.68 -9.16 -10.88
C TRP A 26 10.07 -8.62 -10.54
N VAL A 27 11.10 -8.95 -11.33
CA VAL A 27 12.47 -8.45 -11.13
C VAL A 27 12.52 -6.93 -11.28
N ALA A 28 11.90 -6.38 -12.34
CA ALA A 28 11.78 -4.93 -12.54
C ALA A 28 11.06 -4.28 -11.36
N ALA A 29 10.02 -4.92 -10.83
CA ALA A 29 9.29 -4.47 -9.65
C ALA A 29 10.15 -4.43 -8.39
N ARG A 30 11.05 -5.40 -8.22
CA ARG A 30 11.96 -5.46 -7.09
C ARG A 30 13.02 -4.39 -7.21
N ILE A 31 13.60 -4.19 -8.39
CA ILE A 31 14.62 -3.16 -8.64
C ILE A 31 14.04 -1.75 -8.46
N ALA A 32 12.86 -1.47 -9.02
CA ALA A 32 12.20 -0.16 -8.93
C ALA A 32 11.85 0.27 -7.49
N ARG A 33 11.78 -0.69 -6.56
CA ARG A 33 11.52 -0.45 -5.13
C ARG A 33 12.79 -0.36 -4.29
N ARG A 34 13.98 -0.61 -4.85
CA ARG A 34 15.24 -0.51 -4.10
C ARG A 34 15.56 0.95 -3.83
N LEU A 35 15.78 1.26 -2.56
CA LEU A 35 16.39 2.51 -2.13
C LEU A 35 17.90 2.47 -2.49
N PRO A 36 18.48 3.60 -2.90
CA PRO A 36 19.93 3.71 -3.07
C PRO A 36 20.61 3.45 -1.72
N PRO A 37 21.79 2.82 -1.69
CA PRO A 37 22.52 2.63 -0.44
C PRO A 37 22.89 3.99 0.16
N SER A 38 22.79 4.10 1.48
CA SER A 38 23.28 5.26 2.22
C SER A 38 24.67 4.99 2.76
N PRO A 39 25.64 5.90 2.58
CA PRO A 39 26.94 5.79 3.25
C PRO A 39 26.86 6.09 4.76
N VAL A 40 25.79 6.75 5.22
CA VAL A 40 25.61 7.21 6.60
C VAL A 40 24.31 6.68 7.17
N VAL A 41 24.34 6.25 8.44
CA VAL A 41 23.15 5.87 9.21
C VAL A 41 22.46 7.14 9.69
N GLU A 42 21.18 7.29 9.34
CA GLU A 42 20.38 8.46 9.74
C GLU A 42 19.54 8.11 10.96
N PHE A 43 19.71 8.85 12.06
CA PHE A 43 19.01 8.60 13.33
C PHE A 43 17.60 9.19 13.37
N GLY A 44 17.34 10.19 12.53
CA GLY A 44 16.09 10.94 12.51
C GLY A 44 15.41 10.90 11.15
N PRO A 45 14.10 11.17 11.11
CA PRO A 45 13.42 11.37 9.86
C PRO A 45 13.98 12.58 9.11
N PRO A 46 14.08 12.51 7.77
CA PRO A 46 14.45 13.68 6.99
C PRO A 46 13.42 14.81 7.13
N PRO A 47 13.78 16.07 6.84
CA PRO A 47 12.83 17.18 6.91
C PRO A 47 11.75 17.04 5.85
N GLY A 48 10.48 17.14 6.26
CA GLY A 48 9.34 17.05 5.37
C GLY A 48 8.17 16.28 5.98
N GLU A 49 7.12 16.09 5.17
CA GLU A 49 5.97 15.29 5.56
C GLU A 49 6.21 13.80 5.30
N LEU A 50 5.68 12.94 6.17
CA LEU A 50 5.78 11.48 6.05
C LEU A 50 5.28 10.96 4.69
N ILE A 51 4.25 11.59 4.12
CA ILE A 51 3.71 11.22 2.80
C ILE A 51 4.75 11.36 1.69
N ASP A 52 5.52 12.45 1.70
CA ASP A 52 6.54 12.72 0.69
C ASP A 52 7.66 11.68 0.80
N HIS A 53 8.06 11.35 2.03
CA HIS A 53 9.03 10.30 2.33
C HIS A 53 8.53 8.92 1.88
N ALA A 54 7.26 8.62 2.12
CA ALA A 54 6.68 7.35 1.75
C ALA A 54 6.52 7.18 0.23
N ILE A 55 6.19 8.25 -0.51
CA ILE A 55 6.20 8.25 -1.97
C ILE A 55 7.63 8.11 -2.50
N ALA A 56 8.60 8.82 -1.92
CA ALA A 56 10.02 8.73 -2.28
C ALA A 56 10.61 7.33 -2.01
N ALA A 57 10.19 6.69 -0.91
CA ALA A 57 10.51 5.30 -0.57
C ALA A 57 9.75 4.27 -1.42
N ARG A 58 8.86 4.72 -2.33
CA ARG A 58 8.02 3.86 -3.19
C ARG A 58 7.10 2.94 -2.37
N ALA A 59 6.66 3.43 -1.23
CA ALA A 59 5.83 2.73 -0.25
C ALA A 59 4.34 3.11 -0.35
N ASP A 60 3.83 3.37 -1.57
CA ASP A 60 2.45 3.84 -1.81
C ASP A 60 1.39 2.99 -1.11
N ARG A 61 1.61 1.67 -1.00
CA ARG A 61 0.68 0.74 -0.35
C ARG A 61 0.58 0.92 1.16
N ARG A 62 1.64 1.43 1.76
CA ARG A 62 1.80 1.61 3.21
C ARG A 62 1.62 3.04 3.66
N VAL A 63 1.65 3.99 2.72
CA VAL A 63 1.42 5.43 2.93
C VAL A 63 0.24 5.71 3.86
N LEU A 64 -0.90 5.06 3.62
CA LEU A 64 -2.12 5.35 4.40
C LEU A 64 -2.05 4.83 5.81
N ALA A 65 -1.64 3.57 5.96
CA ALA A 65 -1.42 2.98 7.28
C ALA A 65 -0.39 3.80 8.06
N ALA A 66 0.70 4.22 7.42
CA ALA A 66 1.71 5.07 8.03
C ALA A 66 1.15 6.44 8.43
N GLY A 67 0.32 7.06 7.59
CA GLY A 67 -0.33 8.34 7.91
C GLY A 67 -1.32 8.23 9.08
N VAL A 68 -2.09 7.14 9.16
CA VAL A 68 -2.97 6.88 10.31
C VAL A 68 -2.16 6.64 11.59
N ILE A 69 -1.06 5.88 11.49
CA ILE A 69 -0.14 5.68 12.61
C ILE A 69 0.46 7.02 13.05
N ASP A 70 0.94 7.85 12.12
CA ASP A 70 1.54 9.17 12.43
C ASP A 70 0.54 10.09 13.12
N LEU A 71 -0.73 10.10 12.69
CA LEU A 71 -1.80 10.83 13.36
C LEU A 71 -2.03 10.33 14.81
N ALA A 72 -2.01 9.01 15.02
CA ALA A 72 -2.21 8.42 16.33
C ALA A 72 -1.03 8.72 17.28
N VAL A 73 0.20 8.51 16.80
CA VAL A 73 1.47 8.80 17.50
C VAL A 73 1.58 10.28 17.90
N ARG A 74 1.13 11.19 17.02
CA ARG A 74 1.14 12.62 17.31
C ARG A 74 -0.03 13.06 18.21
N GLY A 75 -0.84 12.13 18.72
CA GLY A 75 -2.01 12.43 19.55
C GLY A 75 -3.11 13.22 18.85
N ARG A 76 -3.15 13.22 17.51
CA ARG A 76 -4.12 13.97 16.70
C ARG A 76 -5.41 13.19 16.49
N VAL A 77 -5.35 11.87 16.59
CA VAL A 77 -6.51 10.98 16.56
C VAL A 77 -6.47 9.97 17.68
N ARG A 78 -7.65 9.56 18.15
CA ARG A 78 -7.85 8.47 19.11
C ARG A 78 -8.40 7.25 18.38
N VAL A 79 -7.85 6.07 18.65
CA VAL A 79 -8.41 4.81 18.13
C VAL A 79 -9.62 4.41 18.97
N LEU A 80 -10.72 4.08 18.29
CA LEU A 80 -11.95 3.55 18.87
C LEU A 80 -12.14 2.12 18.40
N SER A 81 -12.16 1.18 19.34
CA SER A 81 -12.47 -0.22 19.10
C SER A 81 -13.77 -0.61 19.79
N SER A 82 -14.53 -1.47 19.13
CA SER A 82 -15.68 -2.14 19.74
C SER A 82 -15.21 -3.10 20.86
N ARG A 83 -16.10 -3.40 21.82
CA ARG A 83 -15.82 -4.42 22.85
C ARG A 83 -15.67 -5.82 22.27
N ASP A 84 -16.36 -6.08 21.16
CA ASP A 84 -16.26 -7.33 20.41
C ASP A 84 -15.03 -7.30 19.48
N SER A 85 -14.27 -8.40 19.46
CA SER A 85 -13.10 -8.57 18.60
C SER A 85 -13.41 -8.47 17.09
N SER A 86 -14.65 -8.75 16.69
CA SER A 86 -15.14 -8.61 15.31
C SER A 86 -15.86 -7.29 15.02
N GLY A 87 -15.89 -6.37 15.99
CA GLY A 87 -16.60 -5.11 15.86
C GLY A 87 -15.87 -4.09 14.98
N PRO A 88 -16.53 -2.96 14.63
CA PRO A 88 -15.90 -1.91 13.84
C PRO A 88 -14.72 -1.29 14.59
N VAL A 89 -13.69 -0.89 13.85
CA VAL A 89 -12.59 -0.06 14.35
C VAL A 89 -12.61 1.27 13.62
N ALA A 90 -12.49 2.36 14.37
CA ALA A 90 -12.49 3.71 13.84
C ALA A 90 -11.40 4.56 14.49
N ILE A 91 -11.11 5.70 13.88
CA ILE A 91 -10.29 6.75 14.46
C ILE A 91 -11.15 7.99 14.64
N GLN A 92 -11.00 8.67 15.76
CA GLN A 92 -11.69 9.91 16.08
C GLN A 92 -10.69 11.06 16.14
N ARG A 93 -11.00 12.18 15.53
CA ARG A 93 -10.20 13.40 15.63
C ARG A 93 -10.21 13.92 17.06
N VAL A 94 -9.05 14.36 17.55
CA VAL A 94 -8.95 15.10 18.82
C VAL A 94 -9.25 16.57 18.52
N PRO A 95 -10.32 17.17 19.09
CA PRO A 95 -10.78 18.52 18.70
C PRO A 95 -9.75 19.63 18.86
N ALA A 96 -8.89 19.52 19.88
CA ALA A 96 -7.88 20.53 20.20
C ALA A 96 -6.58 20.39 19.39
N ALA A 97 -6.42 19.34 18.59
CA ALA A 97 -5.18 19.08 17.86
C ALA A 97 -5.23 19.70 16.44
N PRO A 98 -4.30 20.61 16.10
CA PRO A 98 -4.24 21.18 14.75
C PRO A 98 -3.81 20.11 13.73
N PHE A 99 -4.50 20.07 12.60
CA PHE A 99 -4.13 19.20 11.47
C PHE A 99 -3.36 20.02 10.45
N SER A 100 -2.34 19.43 9.83
CA SER A 100 -1.78 20.00 8.61
C SER A 100 -2.79 19.95 7.46
N GLU A 101 -2.50 20.63 6.36
CA GLU A 101 -3.31 20.55 5.13
C GLU A 101 -3.40 19.10 4.63
N TRP A 102 -2.27 18.38 4.63
CA TRP A 102 -2.22 16.96 4.30
C TRP A 102 -3.12 16.11 5.21
N GLU A 103 -2.97 16.28 6.52
CA GLU A 103 -3.69 15.47 7.51
C GLU A 103 -5.19 15.72 7.45
N SER A 104 -5.60 16.96 7.20
CA SER A 104 -7.00 17.33 6.99
C SER A 104 -7.57 16.61 5.77
N SER A 105 -6.85 16.62 4.65
CA SER A 105 -7.26 15.93 3.42
C SER A 105 -7.24 14.41 3.56
N LEU A 106 -6.24 13.85 4.24
CA LEU A 106 -6.16 12.42 4.55
C LEU A 106 -7.35 11.98 5.42
N PHE A 107 -7.63 12.73 6.49
CA PHE A 107 -8.74 12.43 7.39
C PHE A 107 -10.09 12.55 6.68
N ALA A 108 -10.31 13.62 5.91
CA ALA A 108 -11.51 13.78 5.11
C ALA A 108 -11.69 12.62 4.11
N ALA A 109 -10.62 12.18 3.45
CA ALA A 109 -10.64 11.03 2.56
C ALA A 109 -10.97 9.72 3.31
N LEU A 110 -10.51 9.55 4.55
CA LEU A 110 -10.81 8.39 5.40
C LEU A 110 -12.25 8.39 5.93
N VAL A 111 -12.81 9.57 6.25
CA VAL A 111 -14.24 9.71 6.62
C VAL A 111 -15.13 9.34 5.43
N GLY A 112 -14.71 9.72 4.22
CA GLY A 112 -15.44 9.49 2.99
C GLY A 112 -16.54 10.54 2.74
N PRO A 113 -17.17 10.50 1.55
CA PRO A 113 -18.16 11.50 1.15
C PRO A 113 -19.44 11.45 2.01
N ASP A 114 -20.24 12.53 1.97
CA ASP A 114 -21.53 12.60 2.66
C ASP A 114 -22.41 11.39 2.32
N THR A 115 -22.89 10.73 3.36
CA THR A 115 -23.53 9.41 3.24
C THR A 115 -24.96 9.53 2.70
N THR A 116 -25.32 8.66 1.74
CA THR A 116 -26.71 8.47 1.29
C THR A 116 -27.57 7.90 2.43
N GLY A 117 -28.91 7.93 2.32
CA GLY A 117 -29.81 7.50 3.41
C GLY A 117 -29.52 6.09 3.96
N GLY A 118 -29.18 5.12 3.09
CA GLY A 118 -28.78 3.78 3.52
C GLY A 118 -27.40 3.71 4.18
N GLN A 119 -26.44 4.51 3.71
CA GLN A 119 -25.10 4.60 4.27
C GLN A 119 -25.12 5.29 5.65
N ARG A 120 -25.96 6.33 5.82
CA ARG A 120 -26.21 7.00 7.11
C ARG A 120 -26.64 6.01 8.18
N ARG A 121 -27.59 5.12 7.85
CA ARG A 121 -28.08 4.09 8.78
C ARG A 121 -26.98 3.10 9.19
N ARG A 122 -26.14 2.66 8.24
CA ARG A 122 -25.01 1.75 8.53
C ARG A 122 -23.95 2.43 9.41
N ARG A 123 -23.65 3.69 9.14
CA ARG A 123 -22.72 4.51 9.92
C ARG A 123 -23.23 4.74 11.34
N GLN A 124 -24.50 5.12 11.50
CA GLN A 124 -25.11 5.31 12.83
C GLN A 124 -25.02 4.04 13.68
N ARG A 125 -25.37 2.88 13.11
CA ARG A 125 -25.26 1.59 13.81
C ARG A 125 -23.82 1.29 14.26
N ALA A 126 -22.82 1.66 13.45
CA ALA A 126 -21.42 1.47 13.80
C ALA A 126 -20.96 2.43 14.91
N LEU A 127 -21.42 3.70 14.89
CA LEU A 127 -21.14 4.67 15.96
C LEU A 127 -21.75 4.24 17.29
N THR A 128 -22.99 3.73 17.28
CA THR A 128 -23.64 3.20 18.49
C THR A 128 -22.87 2.03 19.09
N ARG A 129 -22.31 1.14 18.26
CA ARG A 129 -21.47 0.03 18.73
C ARG A 129 -20.15 0.49 19.36
N LEU A 130 -19.64 1.65 18.94
CA LEU A 130 -18.47 2.28 19.53
C LEU A 130 -18.79 3.15 20.76
N GLY A 131 -20.06 3.28 21.15
CA GLY A 131 -20.48 4.13 22.27
C GLY A 131 -20.30 5.63 22.02
N VAL A 132 -20.23 6.06 20.77
CA VAL A 132 -20.05 7.47 20.39
C VAL A 132 -21.41 8.13 20.17
N SER A 133 -21.72 9.15 20.97
CA SER A 133 -22.95 9.92 20.85
C SER A 133 -22.73 11.13 19.92
N ASP A 134 -23.07 10.93 18.65
CA ASP A 134 -23.53 11.98 17.72
C ASP A 134 -22.57 13.05 17.16
N ASP A 135 -21.25 12.83 17.16
CA ASP A 135 -20.37 13.60 16.26
C ASP A 135 -20.05 12.83 14.98
N ASN A 136 -20.82 13.14 13.93
CA ASN A 136 -20.86 12.36 12.70
C ASN A 136 -19.71 12.71 11.74
N ARG A 137 -18.88 13.74 11.99
CA ARG A 137 -17.82 14.17 11.05
C ARG A 137 -16.39 13.93 11.52
N ASP A 138 -16.20 13.76 12.83
CA ASP A 138 -14.89 13.56 13.43
C ASP A 138 -14.50 12.09 13.61
N VAL A 139 -15.24 11.15 13.00
CA VAL A 139 -14.95 9.71 13.08
C VAL A 139 -14.73 9.10 11.69
N ALA A 140 -13.57 8.50 11.46
CA ALA A 140 -13.27 7.72 10.26
C ALA A 140 -13.21 6.23 10.57
N PHE A 141 -14.09 5.44 9.96
CA PHE A 141 -14.10 3.99 10.13
C PHE A 141 -12.98 3.34 9.32
N LEU A 142 -12.09 2.62 9.98
CA LEU A 142 -11.01 1.89 9.33
C LEU A 142 -11.52 0.55 8.78
N THR A 143 -12.27 -0.19 9.59
CA THR A 143 -12.85 -1.50 9.29
C THR A 143 -14.36 -1.54 9.57
N GLY A 144 -15.03 -2.58 9.05
CA GLY A 144 -16.45 -2.82 9.30
C GLY A 144 -17.41 -2.18 8.28
N PRO A 145 -18.73 -2.31 8.51
CA PRO A 145 -19.76 -2.02 7.50
C PRO A 145 -19.92 -0.53 7.14
N ALA A 146 -19.32 0.37 7.92
CA ALA A 146 -19.32 1.82 7.71
C ALA A 146 -18.02 2.35 7.09
N SER A 147 -17.09 1.47 6.70
CA SER A 147 -15.77 1.83 6.15
C SER A 147 -15.77 2.18 4.65
N PHE A 148 -16.89 1.98 3.95
CA PHE A 148 -17.13 2.31 2.53
C PHE A 148 -15.86 2.21 1.63
N PRO A 149 -15.31 1.00 1.46
CA PRO A 149 -13.93 0.82 1.00
C PRO A 149 -13.67 1.40 -0.39
N VAL A 150 -14.64 1.33 -1.32
CA VAL A 150 -14.46 1.78 -2.72
C VAL A 150 -14.43 3.30 -2.88
N ALA A 151 -15.32 4.03 -2.19
CA ALA A 151 -15.37 5.49 -2.28
C ALA A 151 -14.14 6.12 -1.63
N ARG A 152 -13.81 5.63 -0.43
CA ARG A 152 -12.61 5.99 0.33
C ARG A 152 -11.35 5.68 -0.47
N ALA A 153 -11.27 4.47 -1.04
CA ALA A 153 -10.21 4.04 -1.93
C ALA A 153 -9.88 5.05 -3.02
N ARG A 154 -10.92 5.51 -3.73
CA ARG A 154 -10.78 6.48 -4.82
C ARG A 154 -10.28 7.84 -4.31
N ALA A 155 -10.86 8.35 -3.22
CA ALA A 155 -10.43 9.62 -2.64
C ALA A 155 -8.95 9.59 -2.21
N LEU A 156 -8.53 8.50 -1.58
CA LEU A 156 -7.15 8.29 -1.14
C LEU A 156 -6.19 8.14 -2.32
N ALA A 157 -6.61 7.46 -3.39
CA ALA A 157 -5.81 7.32 -4.61
C ALA A 157 -5.54 8.69 -5.27
N LEU A 158 -6.57 9.54 -5.36
CA LEU A 158 -6.44 10.90 -5.89
C LEU A 158 -5.50 11.74 -5.04
N LEU A 159 -5.66 11.66 -3.72
CA LEU A 159 -4.84 12.37 -2.75
C LEU A 159 -3.35 11.99 -2.86
N VAL A 160 -3.03 10.69 -3.00
CA VAL A 160 -1.65 10.22 -3.19
C VAL A 160 -1.09 10.65 -4.55
N GLU A 161 -1.91 10.60 -5.61
CA GLU A 161 -1.49 11.02 -6.96
C GLU A 161 -1.23 12.53 -7.03
N GLU A 162 -2.06 13.34 -6.38
CA GLU A 162 -1.84 14.79 -6.24
C GLU A 162 -0.50 15.07 -5.55
N ARG A 163 -0.25 14.42 -4.40
CA ARG A 163 1.04 14.54 -3.70
C ARG A 163 2.21 14.12 -4.58
N ARG A 164 2.09 13.04 -5.32
CA ARG A 164 3.11 12.59 -6.28
C ARG A 164 3.41 13.64 -7.35
N GLN A 165 2.40 14.33 -7.87
CA GLN A 165 2.60 15.44 -8.80
C GLN A 165 3.35 16.60 -8.14
N LEU A 166 3.07 16.90 -6.88
CA LEU A 166 3.80 17.91 -6.10
C LEU A 166 5.28 17.54 -5.94
N LEU A 167 5.64 16.27 -5.72
CA LEU A 167 7.05 15.85 -5.71
C LEU A 167 7.74 16.14 -7.06
N GLY A 168 7.03 15.97 -8.17
CA GLY A 168 7.52 16.37 -9.50
C GLY A 168 7.73 17.88 -9.61
N ARG A 169 6.76 18.69 -9.18
CA ARG A 169 6.84 20.16 -9.18
C ARG A 169 7.96 20.69 -8.28
N ARG A 170 8.22 20.03 -7.15
CA ARG A 170 9.34 20.33 -6.24
C ARG A 170 10.70 19.85 -6.76
N GLY A 171 10.76 19.27 -7.95
CA GLY A 171 12.01 18.82 -8.55
C GLY A 171 12.62 17.60 -7.88
N LEU A 172 11.84 16.76 -7.18
CA LEU A 172 12.32 15.49 -6.61
C LEU A 172 12.24 14.33 -7.62
N THR A 173 11.36 14.43 -8.61
CA THR A 173 11.21 13.41 -9.67
C THR A 173 11.36 14.03 -11.05
N LYS A 174 11.96 13.28 -11.98
CA LYS A 174 12.17 13.66 -13.38
C LYS A 174 10.98 13.22 -14.23
N GLY A 175 10.17 14.19 -14.66
CA GLY A 175 9.14 14.04 -15.70
C GLY A 175 8.01 13.04 -15.38
N ARG A 176 7.07 12.90 -16.32
CA ARG A 176 6.06 11.85 -16.23
C ARG A 176 6.75 10.49 -16.39
N PRO A 177 6.61 9.56 -15.44
CA PRO A 177 7.23 8.26 -15.56
C PRO A 177 6.60 7.56 -16.77
N VAL A 178 7.39 7.35 -17.81
CA VAL A 178 6.88 6.74 -19.04
C VAL A 178 6.57 5.28 -18.72
N GLY A 179 5.29 4.96 -18.69
CA GLY A 179 4.77 3.61 -18.47
C GLY A 179 4.99 2.69 -19.67
N ILE A 180 6.08 2.81 -20.45
CA ILE A 180 6.34 1.90 -21.59
C ILE A 180 6.28 0.45 -21.13
N HIS A 181 6.85 0.12 -19.96
CA HIS A 181 6.71 -1.21 -19.37
C HIS A 181 5.25 -1.58 -19.04
N LEU A 182 4.39 -0.63 -18.65
CA LEU A 182 2.96 -0.86 -18.46
C LEU A 182 2.23 -1.07 -19.78
N VAL A 183 2.62 -0.35 -20.84
CA VAL A 183 2.10 -0.53 -22.21
C VAL A 183 2.49 -1.90 -22.73
N LEU A 184 3.77 -2.27 -22.62
CA LEU A 184 4.28 -3.59 -23.01
C LEU A 184 3.59 -4.71 -22.23
N LEU A 185 3.37 -4.51 -20.93
CA LEU A 185 2.63 -5.47 -20.11
C LEU A 185 1.15 -5.55 -20.51
N ALA A 186 0.50 -4.43 -20.79
CA ALA A 186 -0.88 -4.39 -21.24
C ALA A 186 -1.06 -5.05 -22.60
N LEU A 187 -0.12 -4.82 -23.52
CA LEU A 187 -0.11 -5.45 -24.84
C LEU A 187 0.12 -6.96 -24.72
N ALA A 188 1.07 -7.38 -23.89
CA ALA A 188 1.30 -8.79 -23.60
C ALA A 188 0.08 -9.45 -22.93
N PHE A 189 -0.61 -8.73 -22.04
CA PHE A 189 -1.86 -9.16 -21.43
C PHE A 189 -2.95 -9.37 -22.48
N LEU A 190 -3.16 -8.40 -23.38
CA LEU A 190 -4.15 -8.51 -24.45
C LEU A 190 -3.83 -9.66 -25.42
N ALA A 191 -2.56 -9.84 -25.76
CA ALA A 191 -2.12 -10.95 -26.58
C ALA A 191 -2.37 -12.31 -25.89
N ALA A 192 -1.99 -12.45 -24.62
CA ALA A 192 -2.21 -13.67 -23.85
C ALA A 192 -3.71 -13.96 -23.63
N LEU A 193 -4.52 -12.93 -23.41
CA LEU A 193 -5.98 -13.05 -23.33
C LEU A 193 -6.57 -13.52 -24.65
N GLY A 194 -6.18 -12.91 -25.77
CA GLY A 194 -6.65 -13.29 -27.10
C GLY A 194 -6.31 -14.74 -27.43
N VAL A 195 -5.06 -15.15 -27.20
CA VAL A 195 -4.62 -16.54 -27.38
C VAL A 195 -5.40 -17.49 -26.46
N GLY A 196 -5.58 -17.13 -25.18
CA GLY A 196 -6.32 -17.94 -24.21
C GLY A 196 -7.79 -18.14 -24.58
N VAL A 197 -8.46 -17.09 -25.07
CA VAL A 197 -9.86 -17.16 -25.54
C VAL A 197 -9.98 -18.04 -26.77
N VAL A 198 -9.09 -17.88 -27.76
CA VAL A 198 -9.09 -18.72 -28.97
C VAL A 198 -8.86 -20.19 -28.60
N LEU A 199 -7.86 -20.49 -27.77
CA LEU A 199 -7.58 -21.85 -27.33
C LEU A 199 -8.74 -22.45 -26.51
N GLY A 200 -9.39 -21.65 -25.66
CA GLY A 200 -10.55 -22.08 -24.87
C GLY A 200 -11.77 -22.39 -25.73
N LEU A 201 -12.08 -21.56 -26.73
CA LEU A 201 -13.18 -21.78 -27.67
C LEU A 201 -12.95 -23.04 -28.50
N VAL A 202 -11.73 -23.23 -29.00
CA VAL A 202 -11.37 -24.40 -29.80
C VAL A 202 -11.41 -25.68 -28.95
N ALA A 203 -10.88 -25.64 -27.73
CA ALA A 203 -10.95 -26.77 -26.80
C ALA A 203 -12.38 -27.15 -26.40
N LEU A 204 -13.30 -26.17 -26.34
CA LEU A 204 -14.72 -26.42 -26.07
C LEU A 204 -15.39 -27.16 -27.24
N VAL A 205 -15.05 -26.80 -28.48
CA VAL A 205 -15.55 -27.46 -29.69
C VAL A 205 -14.97 -28.88 -29.83
N ASP A 206 -13.69 -29.06 -29.49
CA ASP A 206 -12.98 -30.35 -29.62
C ASP A 206 -13.16 -31.27 -28.39
N GLY A 207 -13.93 -30.87 -27.37
CA GLY A 207 -14.18 -31.69 -26.16
C GLY A 207 -12.99 -31.82 -25.20
N LEU A 208 -11.96 -30.97 -25.35
CA LEU A 208 -10.71 -31.00 -24.59
C LEU A 208 -10.85 -30.22 -23.26
N TRP A 209 -11.68 -30.72 -22.36
CA TRP A 209 -11.96 -30.12 -21.05
C TRP A 209 -10.73 -29.78 -20.17
N PRO A 210 -9.56 -30.45 -20.24
CA PRO A 210 -8.41 -30.05 -19.42
C PRO A 210 -7.86 -28.67 -19.77
N ILE A 211 -8.03 -28.22 -21.02
CA ILE A 211 -7.53 -26.92 -21.51
C ILE A 211 -8.39 -25.77 -20.99
N THR A 212 -9.68 -25.99 -20.68
CA THR A 212 -10.57 -24.96 -20.14
C THR A 212 -10.14 -24.52 -18.73
N VAL A 213 -9.46 -25.38 -17.97
CA VAL A 213 -8.88 -25.06 -16.65
C VAL A 213 -7.64 -24.16 -16.76
N LEU A 214 -6.94 -24.18 -17.90
CA LEU A 214 -5.75 -23.36 -18.11
C LEU A 214 -6.10 -21.87 -18.28
N VAL A 215 -7.27 -21.56 -18.87
CA VAL A 215 -7.74 -20.18 -19.09
C VAL A 215 -7.86 -19.37 -17.78
N PRO A 216 -8.57 -19.82 -16.73
CA PRO A 216 -8.64 -19.08 -15.47
C PRO A 216 -7.29 -19.02 -14.75
N VAL A 217 -6.42 -20.03 -14.89
CA VAL A 217 -5.06 -20.01 -14.32
C VAL A 217 -4.21 -18.93 -14.98
N VAL A 218 -4.24 -18.83 -16.31
CA VAL A 218 -3.55 -17.79 -17.06
C VAL A 218 -4.12 -16.40 -16.72
N LEU A 219 -5.44 -16.25 -16.64
CA LEU A 219 -6.08 -15.00 -16.20
C LEU A 219 -5.66 -14.61 -14.78
N ALA A 220 -5.65 -15.55 -13.83
CA ALA A 220 -5.20 -15.30 -12.46
C ALA A 220 -3.72 -14.92 -12.41
N ALA A 221 -2.86 -15.61 -13.17
CA ALA A 221 -1.45 -15.28 -13.29
C ALA A 221 -1.25 -13.87 -13.88
N LEU A 222 -2.02 -13.50 -14.91
CA LEU A 222 -1.98 -12.19 -15.53
C LEU A 222 -2.47 -11.06 -14.61
N ILE A 223 -3.58 -11.27 -13.89
CA ILE A 223 -4.06 -10.36 -12.84
C ILE A 223 -2.98 -10.21 -11.75
N TRP A 224 -2.32 -11.31 -11.38
CA TRP A 224 -1.21 -11.29 -10.43
C TRP A 224 -0.03 -10.47 -10.96
N VAL A 225 0.30 -10.53 -12.26
CA VAL A 225 1.35 -9.66 -12.84
C VAL A 225 0.98 -8.20 -12.66
N ILE A 226 -0.24 -7.80 -13.05
CA ILE A 226 -0.70 -6.41 -12.94
C ILE A 226 -0.70 -5.97 -11.47
N ALA A 227 -1.14 -6.84 -10.57
CA ALA A 227 -1.15 -6.59 -9.13
C ALA A 227 0.26 -6.49 -8.53
N VAL A 228 1.27 -7.18 -9.07
CA VAL A 228 2.66 -7.14 -8.58
C VAL A 228 3.49 -6.05 -9.25
N THR A 229 3.07 -5.61 -10.44
CA THR A 229 3.73 -4.57 -11.23
C THR A 229 3.74 -3.27 -10.43
N PRO A 230 4.93 -2.66 -10.24
CA PRO A 230 5.04 -1.47 -9.44
C PRO A 230 4.34 -0.29 -10.13
N PRO A 231 4.11 0.83 -9.42
CA PRO A 231 3.81 2.09 -10.08
C PRO A 231 4.90 2.36 -11.13
N PRO A 232 4.61 3.17 -12.17
CA PRO A 232 5.56 3.40 -13.24
C PRO A 232 6.91 3.86 -12.67
N ILE A 233 8.01 3.37 -13.27
CA ILE A 233 9.38 3.62 -12.82
C ILE A 233 9.58 5.13 -12.74
N GLN A 234 9.61 5.66 -11.51
CA GLN A 234 9.92 7.06 -11.28
C GLN A 234 11.42 7.25 -11.39
N ARG A 235 11.81 8.18 -12.26
CA ARG A 235 13.18 8.67 -12.30
C ARG A 235 13.27 9.78 -11.25
N PHE A 236 14.23 9.68 -10.34
CA PHE A 236 14.46 10.71 -9.33
C PHE A 236 15.53 11.69 -9.81
N THR A 237 15.44 12.93 -9.35
CA THR A 237 16.51 13.94 -9.52
C THR A 237 17.67 13.65 -8.57
N ALA A 238 18.74 14.46 -8.61
CA ALA A 238 19.82 14.36 -7.63
C ALA A 238 19.28 14.55 -6.20
N THR A 239 18.54 15.64 -5.96
CA THR A 239 17.86 15.92 -4.68
C THR A 239 16.88 14.81 -4.27
N GLY A 240 16.12 14.27 -5.24
CA GLY A 240 15.24 13.12 -4.96
C GLY A 240 16.01 11.87 -4.54
N ASN A 241 17.20 11.63 -5.10
CA ASN A 241 18.04 10.52 -4.70
C ASN A 241 18.71 10.75 -3.33
N GLU A 242 19.10 11.98 -3.00
CA GLU A 242 19.62 12.33 -1.67
C GLU A 242 18.57 12.02 -0.58
N LEU A 243 17.32 12.46 -0.76
CA LEU A 243 16.23 12.11 0.16
C LEU A 243 16.08 10.59 0.29
N ARG A 244 16.17 9.86 -0.83
CA ARG A 244 16.09 8.39 -0.83
C ARG A 244 17.29 7.73 -0.15
N GLN A 245 18.48 8.33 -0.22
CA GLN A 245 19.65 7.87 0.53
C GLN A 245 19.43 8.08 2.03
N GLN A 246 18.97 9.26 2.45
CA GLN A 246 18.63 9.51 3.86
C GLN A 246 17.60 8.51 4.39
N LEU A 247 16.56 8.22 3.60
CA LEU A 247 15.56 7.20 3.95
C LEU A 247 16.15 5.78 4.00
N SER A 248 17.17 5.46 3.19
CA SER A 248 17.90 4.20 3.33
C SER A 248 18.71 4.17 4.63
N GLY A 249 19.40 5.26 4.97
CA GLY A 249 20.14 5.37 6.23
C GLY A 249 19.22 5.20 7.44
N LEU A 250 18.02 5.79 7.38
CA LEU A 250 17.00 5.64 8.43
C LEU A 250 16.49 4.20 8.50
N ARG A 251 16.27 3.54 7.36
CA ARG A 251 15.87 2.12 7.36
C ARG A 251 16.93 1.26 8.03
N ASP A 252 18.21 1.51 7.74
CA ASP A 252 19.31 0.74 8.30
C ASP A 252 19.42 0.98 9.82
N TYR A 253 19.20 2.21 10.29
CA TYR A 253 19.05 2.53 11.71
C TYR A 253 17.90 1.75 12.36
N LEU A 254 16.70 1.79 11.78
CA LEU A 254 15.51 1.11 12.30
C LEU A 254 15.67 -0.41 12.34
N LYS A 255 16.44 -0.97 11.39
CA LYS A 255 16.62 -2.41 11.25
C LYS A 255 17.60 -2.98 12.27
N PHE A 256 18.67 -2.25 12.57
CA PHE A 256 19.76 -2.73 13.43
C PHE A 256 19.79 -2.00 14.77
N ALA A 257 20.05 -0.70 14.76
CA ALA A 257 20.34 0.06 15.97
C ALA A 257 19.14 0.15 16.92
N GLU A 258 17.98 0.53 16.42
CA GLU A 258 16.83 0.78 17.29
C GLU A 258 16.18 -0.52 17.75
N ARG A 259 16.17 -1.56 16.91
CA ARG A 259 15.73 -2.91 17.30
C ARG A 259 16.61 -3.47 18.42
N ASP A 260 17.93 -3.38 18.27
CA ASP A 260 18.86 -3.92 19.27
C ASP A 260 18.81 -3.08 20.57
N ARG A 261 18.53 -1.77 20.47
CA ARG A 261 18.26 -0.90 21.62
C ARG A 261 17.01 -1.33 22.40
N LEU A 262 15.90 -1.61 21.72
CA LEU A 262 14.66 -2.09 22.37
C LEU A 262 14.90 -3.38 23.15
N ARG A 263 15.78 -4.27 22.66
CA ARG A 263 16.20 -5.48 23.37
C ARG A 263 17.06 -5.18 24.59
N MET A 264 18.02 -4.26 24.47
CA MET A 264 18.86 -3.84 25.61
C MET A 264 18.04 -3.16 26.72
N LEU A 265 16.96 -2.46 26.37
CA LEU A 265 16.03 -1.87 27.34
C LEU A 265 15.30 -2.91 28.20
N GLN A 266 15.29 -4.18 27.78
CA GLN A 266 14.71 -5.30 28.54
C GLN A 266 15.70 -5.91 29.56
N GLY A 267 16.96 -5.43 29.62
CA GLY A 267 17.94 -5.91 30.60
C GLY A 267 17.56 -5.54 32.04
N PRO A 268 17.74 -6.45 33.02
CA PRO A 268 17.38 -6.21 34.43
C PRO A 268 18.06 -4.98 35.05
N ASP A 269 19.23 -4.60 34.53
CA ASP A 269 20.02 -3.45 35.02
C ASP A 269 19.69 -2.11 34.32
N THR A 270 19.02 -2.13 33.16
CA THR A 270 18.81 -0.94 32.31
C THR A 270 17.41 -0.32 32.42
N ALA A 271 16.51 -0.91 33.21
CA ALA A 271 15.10 -0.55 33.29
C ALA A 271 14.80 0.79 33.99
N LEU A 272 15.77 1.42 34.65
CA LEU A 272 15.52 2.57 35.52
C LEU A 272 16.26 3.83 35.05
N ARG A 273 15.46 4.80 34.56
CA ARG A 273 15.62 6.28 34.59
C ARG A 273 15.48 7.01 33.24
N ASP A 274 15.53 6.35 32.10
CA ASP A 274 15.46 7.01 30.78
C ASP A 274 14.38 6.42 29.85
N TYR A 275 13.31 5.86 30.42
CA TYR A 275 12.30 5.11 29.67
C TYR A 275 11.35 6.00 28.87
N ALA A 276 11.00 7.18 29.39
CA ALA A 276 10.01 8.07 28.78
C ALA A 276 10.49 8.69 27.46
N ASP A 277 11.66 9.31 27.43
CA ASP A 277 12.20 9.95 26.22
C ASP A 277 12.51 8.91 25.12
N ARG A 278 12.93 7.71 25.52
CA ARG A 278 13.19 6.59 24.61
C ARG A 278 11.91 6.00 24.02
N LEU A 279 10.85 5.85 24.82
CA LEU A 279 9.54 5.43 24.34
C LEU A 279 8.96 6.44 23.35
N VAL A 280 9.09 7.74 23.64
CA VAL A 280 8.64 8.81 22.74
C VAL A 280 9.38 8.78 21.40
N LEU A 281 10.70 8.52 21.39
CA LEU A 281 11.45 8.39 20.14
C LEU A 281 11.01 7.15 19.33
N THR A 282 10.80 6.03 20.00
CA THR A 282 10.29 4.77 19.42
C THR A 282 8.93 4.99 18.76
N GLU A 283 8.02 5.66 19.47
CA GLU A 283 6.69 5.98 19.01
C GLU A 283 6.74 6.87 17.75
N LYS A 284 7.58 7.91 17.77
CA LYS A 284 7.80 8.83 16.63
C LYS A 284 8.33 8.13 15.37
N LEU A 285 9.06 7.03 15.51
CA LEU A 285 9.64 6.28 14.39
C LEU A 285 8.73 5.16 13.86
N LEU A 286 7.67 4.79 14.60
CA LEU A 286 6.71 3.77 14.21
C LEU A 286 6.10 3.99 12.79
N PRO A 287 5.71 5.22 12.39
CA PRO A 287 5.21 5.45 11.05
C PRO A 287 6.26 5.13 9.96
N TYR A 288 7.53 5.43 10.24
CA TYR A 288 8.64 5.17 9.32
C TYR A 288 8.98 3.68 9.24
N ALA A 289 8.92 2.95 10.35
CA ALA A 289 9.05 1.50 10.35
C ALA A 289 8.00 0.83 9.43
N ASN A 290 6.77 1.37 9.40
CA ASN A 290 5.77 0.93 8.44
C ASN A 290 6.15 1.26 7.00
N VAL A 291 6.45 2.53 6.69
CA VAL A 291 6.85 2.99 5.35
C VAL A 291 8.01 2.17 4.78
N LEU A 292 9.04 1.93 5.59
CA LEU A 292 10.31 1.37 5.15
C LEU A 292 10.37 -0.17 5.13
N GLY A 293 9.30 -0.85 5.56
CA GLY A 293 9.23 -2.31 5.46
C GLY A 293 9.39 -3.07 6.78
N GLU A 294 9.78 -2.40 7.87
CA GLU A 294 10.28 -3.03 9.11
C GLU A 294 9.19 -3.26 10.18
N GLU A 295 7.94 -2.85 9.92
CA GLU A 295 6.79 -2.97 10.83
C GLU A 295 6.68 -4.32 11.54
N ARG A 296 6.82 -5.46 10.84
CA ARG A 296 6.64 -6.78 11.47
C ARG A 296 7.73 -7.10 12.49
N ALA A 297 8.95 -6.63 12.26
CA ALA A 297 10.00 -6.77 13.26
C ALA A 297 9.67 -5.89 14.47
N TRP A 298 9.30 -4.64 14.22
CA TRP A 298 8.96 -3.66 15.23
C TRP A 298 7.74 -4.03 16.09
N ARG A 299 6.65 -4.50 15.47
CA ARG A 299 5.46 -5.01 16.18
C ARG A 299 5.80 -6.16 17.11
N ARG A 300 6.71 -7.06 16.71
CA ARG A 300 7.13 -8.19 17.57
C ARG A 300 7.86 -7.71 18.81
N GLU A 301 8.82 -6.79 18.65
CA GLU A 301 9.57 -6.22 19.78
C GLU A 301 8.63 -5.42 20.71
N LEU A 302 7.70 -4.63 20.15
CA LEU A 302 6.70 -3.88 20.94
C LEU A 302 5.67 -4.78 21.63
N ALA A 303 5.24 -5.86 20.99
CA ALA A 303 4.33 -6.82 21.60
C ALA A 303 4.98 -7.53 22.80
N GLN A 304 6.27 -7.85 22.72
CA GLN A 304 7.02 -8.40 23.86
C GLN A 304 7.10 -7.41 25.03
N LEU A 305 7.25 -6.12 24.74
CA LEU A 305 7.19 -5.07 25.76
C LEU A 305 5.79 -4.94 26.39
N ALA A 306 4.74 -5.05 25.58
CA ALA A 306 3.35 -4.91 26.02
C ALA A 306 2.75 -6.17 26.68
N ASP A 307 3.31 -7.35 26.45
CA ASP A 307 2.90 -8.60 27.14
C ASP A 307 3.10 -8.48 28.67
N LEU A 308 3.97 -7.58 29.10
CA LEU A 308 4.14 -7.18 30.50
C LEU A 308 3.01 -6.26 31.04
N GLN A 309 2.14 -5.72 30.17
CA GLN A 309 1.15 -4.67 30.50
C GLN A 309 -0.22 -4.71 29.77
N SER A 310 -0.61 -5.81 29.11
CA SER A 310 -1.88 -6.06 28.35
C SER A 310 -1.85 -5.76 26.83
N SER A 311 -2.26 -6.75 26.03
CA SER A 311 -1.87 -6.95 24.62
C SER A 311 -2.92 -6.60 23.55
N ASP A 312 -4.12 -6.15 23.95
CA ASP A 312 -5.26 -5.98 23.04
C ASP A 312 -5.11 -4.83 22.03
N GLY A 313 -4.45 -3.73 22.41
CA GLY A 313 -4.30 -2.55 21.55
C GLY A 313 -3.37 -2.74 20.34
N LEU A 314 -2.28 -3.50 20.50
CA LEU A 314 -1.31 -3.75 19.43
C LEU A 314 -1.83 -4.73 18.37
N ILE A 315 -2.66 -5.69 18.78
CA ILE A 315 -3.31 -6.63 17.86
C ILE A 315 -4.34 -5.88 16.99
N ALA A 316 -5.11 -4.96 17.58
CA ALA A 316 -6.04 -4.10 16.85
C ALA A 316 -5.33 -3.17 15.85
N LEU A 317 -4.16 -2.62 16.20
CA LEU A 317 -3.33 -1.84 15.28
C LEU A 317 -2.80 -2.69 14.11
N GLY A 318 -2.34 -3.92 14.38
CA GLY A 318 -1.86 -4.83 13.32
C GLY A 318 -2.94 -5.16 12.29
N THR A 319 -4.13 -5.53 12.76
CA THR A 319 -5.27 -5.88 11.88
C THR A 319 -5.78 -4.68 11.08
N THR A 320 -5.77 -3.47 11.65
CA THR A 320 -6.16 -2.25 10.92
C THR A 320 -5.14 -1.85 9.86
N VAL A 321 -3.84 -1.97 10.15
CA VAL A 321 -2.78 -1.75 9.15
C VAL A 321 -2.90 -2.74 8.01
N ASP A 322 -3.06 -4.02 8.30
CA ASP A 322 -3.19 -5.06 7.27
C ASP A 322 -4.44 -4.84 6.39
N ALA A 323 -5.56 -4.40 6.99
CA ALA A 323 -6.77 -4.03 6.26
C ALA A 323 -6.54 -2.81 5.34
N LEU A 324 -5.88 -1.76 5.82
CA LEU A 324 -5.57 -0.56 5.02
C LEU A 324 -4.61 -0.87 3.86
N VAL A 325 -3.60 -1.71 4.10
CA VAL A 325 -2.68 -2.19 3.06
C VAL A 325 -3.43 -3.02 2.01
N THR A 326 -4.31 -3.91 2.43
CA THR A 326 -5.13 -4.73 1.51
C THR A 326 -6.03 -3.85 0.63
N ILE A 327 -6.63 -2.81 1.20
CA ILE A 327 -7.41 -1.82 0.45
C ILE A 327 -6.51 -1.11 -0.57
N MET A 328 -5.32 -0.68 -0.17
CA MET A 328 -4.35 -0.05 -1.09
C MET A 328 -3.88 -0.98 -2.19
N ASP A 329 -3.72 -2.27 -1.90
CA ASP A 329 -3.39 -3.27 -2.91
C ASP A 329 -4.51 -3.40 -3.95
N ALA A 330 -5.77 -3.49 -3.51
CA ALA A 330 -6.93 -3.52 -4.41
C ALA A 330 -7.00 -2.25 -5.28
N ILE A 331 -6.84 -1.07 -4.68
CA ILE A 331 -6.82 0.23 -5.39
C ILE A 331 -5.69 0.29 -6.40
N SER A 332 -4.48 -0.07 -5.98
CA SER A 332 -3.30 0.03 -6.84
C SER A 332 -3.45 -0.88 -8.06
N THR A 333 -4.09 -2.03 -7.90
CA THR A 333 -4.41 -2.98 -8.97
C THR A 333 -5.44 -2.37 -9.94
N ILE A 334 -6.55 -1.81 -9.43
CA ILE A 334 -7.56 -1.13 -10.25
C ILE A 334 -6.95 0.06 -11.01
N ALA A 335 -6.16 0.88 -10.32
CA ALA A 335 -5.50 2.04 -10.90
C ALA A 335 -4.42 1.65 -11.93
N ALA A 336 -3.73 0.53 -11.71
CA ALA A 336 -2.77 -0.03 -12.67
C ALA A 336 -3.49 -0.48 -13.95
N LEU A 337 -4.64 -1.15 -13.80
CA LEU A 337 -5.48 -1.57 -14.92
C LEU A 337 -6.02 -0.37 -15.72
N ALA A 338 -6.52 0.67 -15.03
CA ALA A 338 -6.99 1.89 -15.68
C ALA A 338 -5.85 2.63 -16.42
N ARG A 339 -4.65 2.71 -15.81
CA ARG A 339 -3.45 3.29 -16.45
C ARG A 339 -3.01 2.48 -17.67
N ALA A 340 -3.03 1.15 -17.57
CA ALA A 340 -2.72 0.25 -18.68
C ALA A 340 -3.67 0.51 -19.86
N ALA A 341 -4.99 0.53 -19.62
CA ALA A 341 -5.99 0.83 -20.64
C ALA A 341 -5.77 2.21 -21.28
N GLY A 342 -5.61 3.26 -20.46
CA GLY A 342 -5.35 4.62 -20.97
C GLY A 342 -4.05 4.73 -21.76
N SER A 343 -3.01 3.97 -21.39
CA SER A 343 -1.73 3.96 -22.09
C SER A 343 -1.79 3.26 -23.45
N VAL A 344 -2.61 2.20 -23.58
CA VAL A 344 -2.87 1.53 -24.86
C VAL A 344 -3.64 2.45 -25.79
N ILE A 345 -4.68 3.12 -25.29
CA ILE A 345 -5.45 4.10 -26.06
C ILE A 345 -4.54 5.24 -26.53
N GLY A 346 -3.72 5.79 -25.64
CA GLY A 346 -2.77 6.86 -25.99
C GLY A 346 -1.70 6.42 -27.00
N ALA A 347 -1.26 5.15 -26.95
CA ALA A 347 -0.33 4.60 -27.93
C ALA A 347 -0.99 4.39 -29.30
N MET A 348 -2.24 3.93 -29.33
CA MET A 348 -3.02 3.82 -30.57
C MET A 348 -3.23 5.19 -31.21
N LEU A 349 -3.62 6.21 -30.44
CA LEU A 349 -3.81 7.56 -30.97
C LEU A 349 -2.53 8.13 -31.61
N ARG A 350 -1.36 7.92 -30.99
CA ARG A 350 -0.06 8.34 -31.55
C ARG A 350 0.41 7.57 -32.78
N LEU A 351 -0.21 6.43 -33.09
CA LEU A 351 0.07 5.67 -34.32
C LEU A 351 -0.79 6.13 -35.49
N PHE A 352 -1.86 6.90 -35.21
CA PHE A 352 -2.78 7.46 -36.21
C PHE A 352 -2.57 8.96 -36.48
N ASP A 353 -1.67 9.62 -35.74
CA ASP A 353 -1.18 10.99 -35.97
C ASP A 353 0.20 10.96 -36.66
#